data_AF-A0A2I0HJ84-F1
#
_entry.id   AF-A0A2I0HJ84-F1
#
_cell.length_a   1.000
_cell.length_b   1.000
_cell.length_c   1.000
_cell.angle_alpha   90.00
_cell.angle_beta   90.00
_cell.angle_gamma   90.00
#
_symmetry.space_group_name_H-M   'P 1'
#
loop_
_entity.id
_entity.type
_entity.pdbx_description
1 polymer ?
#
loop_
_entity_poly.entity_id
_entity_poly.type
_entity_poly.pdbx_seq_one_letter_code
_entity_poly.pdbx_strand_id
1 'polypeptide(L)'
;MPADLLLRIKEEVVKQVDAGFLEVCNYSEWVASVVPVEKKNGKVRVCIDYKDLNKASPKDNFPLPHIDVLVDNTTRHTQFSFMDGFSGYNQIQMAEEDKIKTTFITIWGTFCYKVMPFGLKNAGATYQRAMVTLFHDMMHKEIEVYVDDIIAKGNSRMEDQISS
;
A
#
# COMPACT_ATOMS: atom_id res chain seq x y z
N MET A 1 4.22 -26.16 8.84
CA MET A 1 3.02 -25.34 9.13
C MET A 1 1.84 -26.27 9.33
N PRO A 2 0.90 -25.97 10.25
CA PRO A 2 -0.35 -26.72 10.40
C PRO A 2 -1.15 -26.75 9.08
N ALA A 3 -1.85 -27.86 8.80
CA ALA A 3 -2.59 -28.03 7.55
C ALA A 3 -3.66 -26.94 7.32
N ASP A 4 -4.34 -26.54 8.38
CA ASP A 4 -5.35 -25.48 8.34
C ASP A 4 -4.76 -24.09 7.98
N LEU A 5 -3.54 -23.79 8.46
CA LEU A 5 -2.83 -22.58 8.10
C LEU A 5 -2.41 -22.58 6.62
N LEU A 6 -1.99 -23.74 6.11
CA LEU A 6 -1.65 -23.89 4.69
C LEU A 6 -2.89 -23.65 3.80
N LEU A 7 -4.05 -24.17 4.18
CA LEU A 7 -5.30 -23.91 3.44
C LEU A 7 -5.61 -22.42 3.38
N ARG A 8 -5.53 -21.72 4.51
CA ARG A 8 -5.77 -20.26 4.58
C ARG A 8 -4.76 -19.44 3.77
N ILE A 9 -3.49 -19.86 3.73
CA ILE A 9 -2.47 -19.24 2.86
C ILE A 9 -2.83 -19.45 1.39
N LYS A 10 -3.23 -20.68 1.01
CA LYS A 10 -3.61 -21.00 -0.37
C LYS A 10 -4.78 -20.14 -0.83
N GLU A 11 -5.82 -20.02 -0.01
CA GLU A 11 -7.00 -19.21 -0.30
C GLU A 11 -6.64 -17.74 -0.56
N GLU A 12 -5.76 -17.17 0.27
CA GLU A 12 -5.33 -15.78 0.12
C GLU A 12 -4.46 -15.57 -1.13
N VAL A 13 -3.57 -16.52 -1.46
CA VAL A 13 -2.78 -16.46 -2.71
C VAL A 13 -3.68 -16.57 -3.94
N VAL A 14 -4.63 -17.52 -3.95
CA VAL A 14 -5.59 -17.66 -5.05
C VAL A 14 -6.40 -16.38 -5.24
N LYS A 15 -6.88 -15.78 -4.16
CA LYS A 15 -7.59 -14.50 -4.22
C LYS A 15 -6.76 -13.38 -4.85
N GLN A 16 -5.47 -13.31 -4.57
CA GLN A 16 -4.58 -12.31 -5.16
C GLN A 16 -4.25 -12.60 -6.63
N VAL A 17 -4.20 -13.88 -7.04
CA VAL A 17 -4.11 -14.29 -8.44
C VAL A 17 -5.38 -13.90 -9.20
N ASP A 18 -6.55 -14.22 -8.66
CA ASP A 18 -7.86 -13.91 -9.27
C ASP A 18 -8.10 -12.40 -9.40
N ALA A 19 -7.59 -11.62 -8.44
CA ALA A 19 -7.60 -10.15 -8.51
C ALA A 19 -6.60 -9.56 -9.52
N GLY A 20 -5.75 -10.38 -10.14
CA GLY A 20 -4.72 -9.96 -11.09
C GLY A 20 -3.50 -9.30 -10.45
N PHE A 21 -3.32 -9.41 -9.13
CA PHE A 21 -2.17 -8.83 -8.43
C PHE A 21 -0.92 -9.68 -8.57
N LEU A 22 -1.08 -10.99 -8.79
CA LEU A 22 0.00 -11.97 -8.90
C LEU A 22 0.07 -12.58 -10.30
N GLU A 23 1.26 -13.02 -10.68
CA GLU A 23 1.48 -13.95 -11.79
C GLU A 23 2.43 -15.07 -11.41
N VAL A 24 2.33 -16.18 -12.13
CA VAL A 24 3.26 -17.30 -12.02
C VAL A 24 4.61 -16.84 -12.52
N CYS A 25 5.64 -17.03 -11.71
CA CYS A 25 7.01 -16.68 -12.05
C CYS A 25 7.84 -17.96 -12.19
N ASN A 26 8.46 -18.13 -13.36
CA ASN A 26 9.39 -19.23 -13.62
C ASN A 26 10.82 -18.68 -13.66
N TYR A 27 11.78 -19.44 -13.09
CA TYR A 27 13.21 -19.16 -13.18
C TYR A 27 13.66 -17.79 -12.60
N SER A 28 13.12 -17.42 -11.44
CA SER A 28 13.56 -16.20 -10.74
C SER A 28 14.91 -16.40 -10.03
N GLU A 29 15.79 -15.41 -10.14
CA GLU A 29 17.02 -15.30 -9.33
C GLU A 29 16.73 -14.81 -7.89
N TRP A 30 15.56 -14.22 -7.67
CA TRP A 30 15.08 -13.72 -6.39
C TRP A 30 13.99 -14.63 -5.83
N VAL A 31 14.05 -14.96 -4.55
CA VAL A 31 12.97 -15.70 -3.87
C VAL A 31 12.85 -15.22 -2.43
N ALA A 32 11.66 -14.74 -2.07
CA ALA A 32 11.27 -14.42 -0.70
C ALA A 32 10.34 -15.50 -0.11
N SER A 33 10.30 -15.58 1.21
CA SER A 33 9.45 -16.53 1.93
C SER A 33 8.13 -15.90 2.36
N VAL A 34 7.06 -16.69 2.38
CA VAL A 34 5.76 -16.29 2.94
C VAL A 34 5.81 -16.32 4.47
N VAL A 35 5.35 -15.23 5.08
CA VAL A 35 5.15 -15.07 6.52
C VAL A 35 3.65 -14.88 6.78
N PRO A 36 2.93 -15.93 7.20
CA PRO A 36 1.53 -15.79 7.57
C PRO A 36 1.40 -15.00 8.87
N VAL A 37 0.53 -13.99 8.88
CA VAL A 37 0.21 -13.19 10.07
C VAL A 37 -1.25 -13.42 10.42
N GLU A 38 -1.50 -13.96 11.61
CA GLU A 38 -2.86 -14.16 12.11
C GLU A 38 -3.43 -12.82 12.64
N LYS A 39 -4.61 -12.45 12.13
CA LYS A 39 -5.37 -11.31 12.65
C LYS A 39 -6.22 -11.75 13.83
N LYS A 40 -6.54 -10.80 14.72
CA LYS A 40 -7.44 -11.03 15.88
C LYS A 40 -8.81 -11.60 15.52
N ASN A 41 -9.27 -11.40 14.28
CA ASN A 41 -10.54 -11.91 13.76
C ASN A 41 -10.44 -13.33 13.14
N GLY A 42 -9.32 -14.04 13.34
CA GLY A 42 -9.10 -15.39 12.81
C GLY A 42 -8.69 -15.46 11.33
N LYS A 43 -8.70 -14.33 10.60
CA LYS A 43 -8.21 -14.26 9.22
C LYS A 43 -6.67 -14.27 9.20
N VAL A 44 -6.09 -14.81 8.12
CA VAL A 44 -4.64 -14.77 7.87
C VAL A 44 -4.35 -13.68 6.85
N ARG A 45 -3.28 -12.91 7.06
CA ARG A 45 -2.67 -12.06 6.05
C ARG A 45 -1.40 -12.75 5.57
N VAL A 46 -1.29 -12.98 4.27
CA VAL A 46 -0.05 -13.45 3.64
C VAL A 46 0.87 -12.24 3.46
N CYS A 47 1.92 -12.16 4.27
CA CYS A 47 3.00 -11.19 4.12
C CYS A 47 4.20 -11.87 3.46
N ILE A 48 5.00 -11.13 2.71
CA ILE A 48 6.24 -11.65 2.11
C ILE A 48 7.43 -11.03 2.83
N ASP A 49 8.42 -11.84 3.18
CA ASP A 49 9.65 -11.37 3.81
C ASP A 49 10.62 -10.80 2.76
N TYR A 50 10.46 -9.51 2.44
CA TYR A 50 11.34 -8.79 1.52
C TYR A 50 12.60 -8.21 2.19
N LYS A 51 13.05 -8.73 3.33
CA LYS A 51 14.21 -8.17 4.05
C LYS A 51 15.47 -8.07 3.19
N ASP A 52 15.80 -9.11 2.44
CA ASP A 52 17.00 -9.13 1.59
C ASP A 52 16.85 -8.26 0.35
N LEU A 53 15.68 -8.33 -0.31
CA LEU A 53 15.34 -7.43 -1.42
C LEU A 53 15.43 -5.96 -0.99
N ASN A 54 14.87 -5.65 0.16
CA ASN A 54 14.94 -4.32 0.74
C ASN A 54 16.41 -3.96 0.98
N LYS A 55 17.21 -4.79 1.63
CA LYS A 55 18.63 -4.49 1.88
C LYS A 55 19.40 -4.20 0.59
N ALA A 56 19.14 -4.94 -0.48
CA ALA A 56 19.77 -4.75 -1.79
C ALA A 56 19.26 -3.50 -2.55
N SER A 57 18.04 -3.05 -2.27
CA SER A 57 17.42 -1.93 -2.97
C SER A 57 17.97 -0.59 -2.48
N PRO A 58 18.32 0.35 -3.39
CA PRO A 58 18.66 1.71 -3.00
C PRO A 58 17.46 2.39 -2.34
N LYS A 59 17.73 3.23 -1.34
CA LYS A 59 16.68 3.95 -0.61
C LYS A 59 16.19 5.14 -1.43
N ASP A 60 14.88 5.22 -1.64
CA ASP A 60 14.23 6.45 -2.12
C ASP A 60 14.08 7.43 -0.95
N ASN A 61 14.62 8.64 -1.10
CA ASN A 61 14.55 9.69 -0.08
C ASN A 61 13.45 10.72 -0.38
N PHE A 62 12.45 10.36 -1.18
CA PHE A 62 11.27 11.21 -1.38
C PHE A 62 10.71 11.65 -0.02
N PRO A 63 10.43 12.96 0.18
CA PRO A 63 9.99 13.45 1.46
C PRO A 63 8.63 12.84 1.80
N LEU A 64 8.59 12.15 2.94
CA LEU A 64 7.34 11.79 3.59
C LEU A 64 6.92 12.96 4.48
N PRO A 65 5.66 13.38 4.46
CA PRO A 65 5.21 14.50 5.27
C PRO A 65 5.41 14.20 6.76
N HIS A 66 5.90 15.19 7.49
CA HIS A 66 6.05 15.10 8.93
C HIS A 66 4.67 15.14 9.59
N ILE A 67 4.46 14.34 10.64
CA ILE A 67 3.17 14.28 11.33
C ILE A 67 2.75 15.65 11.89
N ASP A 68 3.70 16.44 12.39
CA ASP A 68 3.41 17.79 12.90
C ASP A 68 2.88 18.73 11.80
N VAL A 69 3.42 18.62 10.57
CA VAL A 69 2.94 19.41 9.41
C VAL A 69 1.51 19.01 9.07
N LEU A 70 1.21 17.70 9.12
CA LEU A 70 -0.14 17.19 8.89
C LEU A 70 -1.12 17.72 9.95
N VAL A 71 -0.75 17.67 11.23
CA VAL A 71 -1.59 18.15 12.33
C VAL A 71 -1.84 19.66 12.21
N ASP A 72 -0.79 20.45 11.99
CA ASP A 72 -0.89 21.91 11.86
C ASP A 72 -1.79 22.32 10.69
N ASN A 73 -1.67 21.66 9.53
CA ASN A 73 -2.52 21.92 8.38
C ASN A 73 -3.98 21.46 8.56
N THR A 74 -4.21 20.55 9.51
CA THR A 74 -5.53 20.00 9.83
C THR A 74 -6.27 20.93 10.80
N THR A 75 -5.58 21.58 11.74
CA THR A 75 -6.18 22.46 12.77
C THR A 75 -7.05 23.62 12.25
N ARG A 76 -6.94 23.99 10.97
CA ARG A 76 -7.68 25.09 10.34
C ARG A 76 -9.03 24.69 9.72
N HIS A 77 -9.38 23.41 9.73
CA HIS A 77 -10.58 22.89 9.08
C HIS A 77 -11.55 22.31 10.13
N THR A 78 -12.85 22.39 9.85
CA THR A 78 -13.89 21.93 10.79
C THR A 78 -14.40 20.52 10.49
N GLN A 79 -14.10 19.97 9.31
CA GLN A 79 -14.51 18.63 8.89
C GLN A 79 -13.37 17.86 8.25
N PHE A 80 -13.31 16.57 8.55
CA PHE A 80 -12.30 15.63 8.03
C PHE A 80 -12.98 14.37 7.55
N SER A 81 -12.53 13.86 6.40
CA SER A 81 -12.83 12.51 5.94
C SER A 81 -11.52 11.74 5.82
N PHE A 82 -11.47 10.58 6.47
CA PHE A 82 -10.33 9.66 6.39
C PHE A 82 -10.65 8.59 5.36
N MET A 83 -9.77 8.45 4.38
CA MET A 83 -9.83 7.41 3.37
C MET A 83 -8.65 6.48 3.56
N ASP A 84 -8.96 5.21 3.83
CA ASP A 84 -7.97 4.15 3.97
C ASP A 84 -7.45 3.72 2.58
N GLY A 85 -6.21 4.07 2.27
CA GLY A 85 -5.49 3.64 1.09
C GLY A 85 -4.72 2.34 1.32
N PHE A 86 -5.09 1.48 2.26
CA PHE A 86 -4.53 0.13 2.42
C PHE A 86 -4.66 -0.75 1.16
N SER A 87 -5.48 -0.37 0.17
CA SER A 87 -5.47 -1.00 -1.16
C SER A 87 -4.72 -0.18 -2.22
N GLY A 88 -4.24 1.00 -1.85
CA GLY A 88 -3.59 1.99 -2.69
C GLY A 88 -2.30 1.50 -3.33
N TYR A 89 -1.46 0.75 -2.60
CA TYR A 89 -0.28 0.13 -3.22
C TYR A 89 -0.66 -0.86 -4.34
N ASN A 90 -1.74 -1.63 -4.16
CA ASN A 90 -2.19 -2.57 -5.18
C ASN A 90 -2.72 -1.88 -6.45
N GLN A 91 -2.91 -0.56 -6.44
CA GLN A 91 -3.26 0.23 -7.64
C GLN A 91 -2.02 0.69 -8.41
N ILE A 92 -0.83 0.66 -7.80
CA ILE A 92 0.43 1.05 -8.44
C ILE A 92 1.01 -0.18 -9.14
N GLN A 93 1.19 -0.11 -10.45
CA GLN A 93 1.83 -1.17 -11.21
C GLN A 93 3.32 -1.25 -10.87
N MET A 94 3.84 -2.47 -10.73
CA MET A 94 5.28 -2.71 -10.68
C MET A 94 5.89 -2.46 -12.06
N ALA A 95 7.09 -1.88 -12.08
CA ALA A 95 7.91 -1.84 -13.29
C ALA A 95 8.20 -3.26 -13.78
N GLU A 96 8.15 -3.50 -15.09
CA GLU A 96 8.22 -4.84 -15.68
C GLU A 96 9.49 -5.59 -15.27
N GLU A 97 10.62 -4.88 -15.26
CA GLU A 97 11.94 -5.38 -14.87
C GLU A 97 12.07 -5.67 -13.36
N ASP A 98 11.20 -5.10 -12.53
CA ASP A 98 11.26 -5.23 -11.07
C ASP A 98 10.27 -6.27 -10.54
N LYS A 99 9.26 -6.67 -11.32
CA LYS A 99 8.28 -7.70 -10.93
C LYS A 99 8.98 -8.96 -10.44
N ILE A 100 9.94 -9.48 -11.21
CA ILE A 100 10.66 -10.72 -10.89
C ILE A 100 11.41 -10.66 -9.55
N LYS A 101 11.81 -9.46 -9.10
CA LYS A 101 12.49 -9.27 -7.80
C LYS A 101 11.53 -9.49 -6.62
N THR A 102 10.24 -9.29 -6.83
CA THR A 102 9.19 -9.51 -5.82
C THR A 102 8.76 -10.96 -5.67
N THR A 103 9.44 -11.89 -6.37
CA THR A 103 9.08 -13.30 -6.37
C THR A 103 9.11 -13.90 -4.97
N PHE A 104 8.09 -14.67 -4.65
CA PHE A 104 8.00 -15.48 -3.44
C PHE A 104 7.63 -16.92 -3.75
N ILE A 105 7.97 -17.82 -2.83
CA ILE A 105 7.72 -19.25 -2.97
C ILE A 105 6.62 -19.72 -2.02
N THR A 106 5.78 -20.60 -2.55
CA THR A 106 4.79 -21.38 -1.79
C THR A 106 4.94 -22.86 -2.12
N ILE A 107 4.23 -23.72 -1.39
CA ILE A 107 4.21 -25.16 -1.72
C ILE A 107 3.47 -25.48 -3.03
N TRP A 108 2.76 -24.51 -3.62
CA TRP A 108 2.00 -24.69 -4.87
C TRP A 108 2.67 -24.03 -6.08
N GLY A 109 3.78 -23.33 -5.88
CA GLY A 109 4.49 -22.62 -6.94
C GLY A 109 5.13 -21.31 -6.48
N THR A 110 5.80 -20.69 -7.44
CA THR A 110 6.45 -19.38 -7.31
C THR A 110 5.62 -18.32 -8.01
N PHE A 111 5.44 -17.19 -7.34
CA PHE A 111 4.63 -16.09 -7.84
C PHE A 111 5.39 -14.78 -7.66
N CYS A 112 5.17 -13.83 -8.56
CA CYS A 112 5.62 -12.45 -8.40
C CYS A 112 4.44 -11.48 -8.48
N TYR A 113 4.64 -10.27 -7.99
CA TYR A 113 3.62 -9.25 -7.96
C TYR A 113 3.64 -8.39 -9.24
N LYS A 114 2.46 -8.18 -9.83
CA LYS A 114 2.23 -7.20 -10.91
C LYS A 114 2.02 -5.78 -10.38
N VAL A 115 1.51 -5.67 -9.16
CA VAL A 115 1.20 -4.41 -8.47
C VAL A 115 2.06 -4.30 -7.23
N MET A 116 2.31 -3.09 -6.74
CA MET A 116 3.25 -2.87 -5.65
C MET A 116 2.83 -3.59 -4.37
N PRO A 117 3.58 -4.61 -3.89
CA PRO A 117 3.22 -5.30 -2.68
C PRO A 117 3.63 -4.51 -1.43
N PHE A 118 2.93 -4.82 -0.33
CA PHE A 118 3.34 -4.40 0.99
C PHE A 118 4.73 -4.96 1.36
N GLY A 119 5.45 -4.21 2.20
CA GLY A 119 6.73 -4.64 2.75
C GLY A 119 7.94 -4.24 1.92
N LEU A 120 7.75 -3.61 0.75
CA LEU A 120 8.84 -2.97 0.01
C LEU A 120 9.25 -1.65 0.66
N LYS A 121 10.55 -1.42 0.81
CA LYS A 121 11.10 -0.23 1.48
C LYS A 121 10.71 1.10 0.83
N ASN A 122 10.49 1.10 -0.48
CA ASN A 122 10.22 2.31 -1.26
C ASN A 122 8.73 2.45 -1.63
N ALA A 123 7.85 1.58 -1.09
CA ALA A 123 6.42 1.61 -1.41
C ALA A 123 5.79 2.95 -1.00
N GLY A 124 6.01 3.37 0.25
CA GLY A 124 5.50 4.65 0.76
C GLY A 124 6.00 5.86 -0.04
N ALA A 125 7.28 5.88 -0.42
CA ALA A 125 7.85 6.96 -1.23
C ALA A 125 7.20 7.03 -2.63
N THR A 126 6.99 5.87 -3.25
CA THR A 126 6.33 5.78 -4.57
C THR A 126 4.88 6.25 -4.49
N TYR A 127 4.15 5.79 -3.47
CA TYR A 127 2.75 6.17 -3.28
C TYR A 127 2.61 7.67 -2.98
N GLN A 128 3.44 8.22 -2.09
CA GLN A 128 3.45 9.65 -1.80
C GLN A 128 3.71 10.47 -3.08
N ARG A 129 4.68 10.06 -3.90
CA ARG A 129 5.01 10.74 -5.16
C ARG A 129 3.84 10.70 -6.14
N ALA A 130 3.15 9.56 -6.26
CA ALA A 130 1.97 9.43 -7.09
C ALA A 130 0.85 10.37 -6.61
N MET A 131 0.57 10.40 -5.31
CA MET A 131 -0.47 11.25 -4.74
C MET A 131 -0.16 12.74 -4.86
N VAL A 132 1.08 13.16 -4.60
CA VAL A 132 1.52 14.55 -4.80
C VAL A 132 1.39 14.96 -6.27
N THR A 133 1.61 14.03 -7.20
CA THR A 133 1.47 14.29 -8.63
C THR A 133 0.00 14.41 -9.04
N LEU A 134 -0.88 13.52 -8.54
CA LEU A 134 -2.31 13.51 -8.87
C LEU A 134 -3.08 14.68 -8.24
N PHE A 135 -2.77 15.02 -6.99
CA PHE A 135 -3.51 16.02 -6.20
C PHE A 135 -2.70 17.29 -5.96
N HIS A 136 -1.69 17.58 -6.80
CA HIS A 136 -0.72 18.67 -6.60
C HIS A 136 -1.36 19.99 -6.14
N ASP A 137 -2.42 20.42 -6.82
CA ASP A 137 -3.09 21.70 -6.56
C ASP A 137 -3.88 21.74 -5.23
N MET A 138 -4.31 20.56 -4.76
CA MET A 138 -5.10 20.35 -3.55
C MET A 138 -4.24 19.95 -2.33
N MET A 139 -2.98 19.54 -2.56
CA MET A 139 -2.05 19.16 -1.51
C MET A 139 -1.90 20.30 -0.50
N HIS A 140 -1.94 19.93 0.78
CA HIS A 140 -1.86 20.82 1.93
C HIS A 140 -3.04 21.80 2.10
N LYS A 141 -3.92 21.92 1.12
CA LYS A 141 -5.15 22.75 1.17
C LYS A 141 -6.34 21.90 1.59
N GLU A 142 -6.87 21.10 0.68
CA GLU A 142 -7.99 20.20 0.91
C GLU A 142 -7.55 18.75 1.14
N ILE A 143 -6.37 18.35 0.66
CA ILE A 143 -5.90 16.97 0.76
C ILE A 143 -4.55 16.92 1.49
N GLU A 144 -4.46 16.02 2.45
CA GLU A 144 -3.20 15.55 2.99
C GLU A 144 -3.06 14.05 2.73
N VAL A 145 -1.84 13.61 2.44
CA VAL A 145 -1.53 12.19 2.25
C VAL A 145 -0.39 11.82 3.17
N TYR A 146 -0.57 10.77 3.95
CA TYR A 146 0.46 10.19 4.80
C TYR A 146 0.56 8.70 4.54
N VAL A 147 1.57 8.30 3.76
CA VAL A 147 1.78 6.89 3.42
C VAL A 147 0.49 6.32 2.82
N ASP A 148 -0.19 5.39 3.48
CA ASP A 148 -1.41 4.76 2.98
C ASP A 148 -2.68 5.57 3.28
N ASP A 149 -2.63 6.58 4.14
CA ASP A 149 -3.83 7.32 4.57
C ASP A 149 -4.00 8.62 3.78
N ILE A 150 -5.21 8.88 3.30
CA ILE A 150 -5.60 10.15 2.68
C ILE A 150 -6.59 10.86 3.61
N ILE A 151 -6.30 12.11 3.91
CA ILE A 151 -7.16 12.98 4.72
C ILE A 151 -7.71 14.07 3.80
N ALA A 152 -9.02 14.06 3.58
CA ALA A 152 -9.72 15.15 2.93
C ALA A 152 -10.26 16.12 3.99
N LYS A 153 -9.95 17.40 3.83
CA LYS A 153 -10.27 18.50 4.74
C LYS A 153 -11.33 19.39 4.11
N GLY A 154 -12.37 19.72 4.87
CA GLY A 154 -13.47 20.58 4.44
C GLY A 154 -13.76 21.68 5.46
N ASN A 155 -14.32 22.79 4.96
CA ASN A 155 -14.86 23.85 5.81
C ASN A 155 -16.38 23.76 5.81
N SER A 156 -16.99 23.62 6.99
CA SER A 156 -18.42 23.82 7.15
C SER A 156 -18.75 25.30 6.90
N ARG A 157 -19.27 25.64 5.71
CA ARG A 157 -20.18 26.78 5.58
C ARG A 157 -21.61 26.26 5.63
N MET A 158 -22.19 26.26 6.82
CA MET A 158 -23.64 26.41 7.05
C MET A 158 -23.71 27.65 7.96
N GLU A 159 -24.37 28.79 7.66
CA GLU A 159 -25.58 29.12 6.90
C GLU A 159 -25.52 30.57 6.31
N ASP A 160 -26.61 30.99 5.66
CA ASP A 160 -27.06 32.36 5.35
C ASP A 160 -26.73 32.99 3.99
N GLN A 161 -27.58 32.68 3.00
CA GLN A 161 -28.39 33.73 2.36
C GLN A 161 -29.85 33.24 2.21
N ILE A 162 -30.69 33.53 3.21
CA ILE A 162 -32.10 33.86 2.95
C ILE A 162 -32.18 35.40 2.94
N SER A 163 -32.89 35.92 1.93
CA SER A 163 -33.37 37.30 1.75
C SER A 163 -32.45 38.31 1.04
N SER A 164 -32.62 38.46 -0.27
CA SER A 164 -33.46 39.53 -0.86
C SER A 164 -33.86 39.18 -2.29
#